data_AF-A0AAW2YAH6-F1
#
_entry.id   AF-A0AAW2YAH6-F1
#
_cell.length_a   1.000
_cell.length_b   1.000
_cell.length_c   1.000
_cell.angle_alpha   90.00
_cell.angle_beta   90.00
_cell.angle_gamma   90.00
#
_symmetry.space_group_name_H-M   'P 1'
#
loop_
_entity.id
_entity.type
_entity.pdbx_description
1 polymer ?
#
loop_
_entity_poly.entity_id
_entity_poly.type
_entity_poly.pdbx_seq_one_letter_code
_entity_poly.pdbx_strand_id
1 'polypeptide(L)'
;MLVKSKKAEDHIADPKETFSIIRKYKLKLNPGKCAFGVCGGHFLGFIVTQRGIEANPLKIKVIHDMKAPGDINEVQQLTGRIAALNRFISNYAEKSLLFFKTLRKAKNFEWDISCQRAFEELKKYLQGSPFW
;
A
#
# COMPACT_ATOMS: atom_id res chain seq x y z
N MET A 1 11.15 -13.06 1.67
CA MET A 1 10.67 -13.94 2.76
C MET A 1 10.47 -13.08 3.99
N LEU A 2 9.40 -13.29 4.75
CA LEU A 2 9.12 -12.60 6.01
C LEU A 2 9.00 -13.68 7.10
N VAL A 3 9.73 -13.50 8.19
CA VAL A 3 9.67 -14.37 9.37
C VAL A 3 9.26 -13.48 10.53
N LYS A 4 8.18 -13.86 11.24
CA LYS A 4 7.66 -13.12 12.38
C LYS A 4 7.56 -14.08 13.57
N SER A 5 8.21 -13.72 14.65
CA SER A 5 8.10 -14.39 15.94
C SER A 5 6.99 -13.76 16.77
N LYS A 6 6.31 -14.56 17.59
CA LYS A 6 5.28 -14.05 18.52
C LYS A 6 5.90 -13.35 19.72
N LYS A 7 7.03 -13.86 20.20
CA LYS A 7 7.79 -13.31 21.33
C LYS A 7 9.20 -12.94 20.88
N ALA A 8 9.84 -12.04 21.62
CA ALA A 8 11.21 -11.63 21.35
C ALA A 8 12.20 -12.79 21.57
N GLU A 9 11.95 -13.66 22.56
CA GLU A 9 12.80 -14.83 22.85
C GLU A 9 12.89 -15.81 21.66
N ASP A 10 11.79 -15.98 20.91
CA ASP A 10 11.70 -16.89 19.78
C ASP A 10 12.40 -16.35 18.51
N HIS A 11 12.77 -15.07 18.50
CA HIS A 11 13.29 -14.35 17.33
C HIS A 11 14.67 -14.82 16.85
N ILE A 12 15.32 -15.70 17.61
CA ILE A 12 16.54 -16.41 17.18
C ILE A 12 16.20 -17.80 16.61
N ALA A 13 15.22 -18.49 17.19
CA ALA A 13 14.86 -19.85 16.80
C ALA A 13 14.18 -19.89 15.42
N ASP A 14 13.22 -18.99 15.17
CA ASP A 14 12.43 -19.01 13.93
C ASP A 14 13.29 -18.72 12.67
N PRO A 15 14.20 -17.72 12.67
CA PRO A 15 15.11 -17.53 11.53
C PRO A 15 16.08 -18.70 11.37
N LYS A 16 16.49 -19.38 12.45
CA LYS A 16 17.41 -20.52 12.40
C LYS A 16 16.78 -21.72 11.68
N GLU A 17 15.52 -22.03 11.97
CA GLU A 17 14.75 -23.05 11.24
C GLU A 17 14.62 -22.66 9.76
N THR A 18 14.20 -21.42 9.50
CA THR A 18 14.05 -20.88 8.15
C THR A 18 15.34 -20.98 7.33
N PHE A 19 16.48 -20.59 7.90
CA PHE A 19 17.78 -20.72 7.24
C PHE A 19 18.18 -22.17 6.98
N SER A 20 17.74 -23.10 7.82
CA SER A 20 18.02 -24.53 7.63
C SER A 20 17.30 -25.07 6.40
N ILE A 21 16.05 -24.64 6.18
CA ILE A 21 15.29 -24.93 4.95
C ILE A 21 15.98 -24.30 3.73
N ILE A 22 16.34 -23.01 3.81
CA ILE A 22 17.03 -22.30 2.73
C ILE A 22 18.32 -23.03 2.31
N ARG A 23 19.13 -23.45 3.29
CA ARG A 23 20.35 -24.24 3.05
C ARG A 23 20.05 -25.61 2.44
N LYS A 24 19.06 -26.33 2.96
CA LYS A 24 18.65 -27.65 2.46
C LYS A 24 18.31 -27.60 0.97
N TYR A 25 17.59 -26.57 0.54
CA TYR A 25 17.20 -26.37 -0.86
C TYR A 25 18.19 -25.51 -1.67
N LYS A 26 19.36 -25.20 -1.11
CA LYS A 26 20.43 -24.40 -1.75
C LYS A 26 19.96 -23.04 -2.28
N LEU A 27 18.96 -22.45 -1.63
CA LEU A 27 18.50 -21.08 -1.92
C LEU A 27 19.55 -20.08 -1.40
N LYS A 28 19.79 -19.00 -2.15
CA LYS A 28 20.71 -17.93 -1.75
C LYS A 28 19.92 -16.67 -1.39
N LEU A 29 20.30 -16.04 -0.28
CA LEU A 29 19.80 -14.74 0.12
C LEU A 29 20.80 -13.65 -0.28
N ASN A 30 20.32 -12.42 -0.50
CA ASN A 30 21.17 -11.25 -0.68
C ASN A 30 21.34 -10.55 0.68
N PRO A 31 22.53 -10.62 1.31
CA PRO A 31 22.74 -10.05 2.64
C PRO A 31 22.43 -8.54 2.71
N GLY A 32 22.74 -7.78 1.65
CA GLY A 32 22.49 -6.34 1.60
C GLY A 32 21.01 -5.95 1.51
N LYS A 33 20.11 -6.92 1.26
CA LYS A 33 18.66 -6.72 1.25
C LYS A 33 17.94 -7.43 2.40
N CYS A 34 18.67 -8.08 3.30
CA CYS A 34 18.10 -8.75 4.47
C CYS A 34 18.14 -7.82 5.68
N ALA A 35 17.03 -7.75 6.40
CA ALA A 35 16.93 -7.08 7.69
C ALA A 35 16.52 -8.11 8.76
N PHE A 36 17.14 -8.04 9.93
CA PHE A 36 16.92 -8.95 11.06
C PHE A 36 16.73 -8.15 12.34
N GLY A 37 16.05 -8.71 13.34
CA GLY A 37 15.89 -8.05 14.64
C GLY A 37 15.02 -6.78 14.64
N VAL A 38 14.25 -6.52 13.58
CA VAL A 38 13.43 -5.30 13.45
C VAL A 38 12.02 -5.50 14.01
N CYS A 39 11.46 -4.46 14.64
CA CYS A 39 10.07 -4.45 15.12
C CYS A 39 9.03 -4.26 13.99
N GLY A 40 9.50 -3.83 12.82
CA GLY A 40 8.69 -3.67 11.63
C GLY A 40 9.52 -3.26 10.42
N GLY A 41 8.91 -3.29 9.24
CA GLY A 41 9.60 -2.93 8.01
C GLY A 41 8.76 -3.03 6.75
N HIS A 42 9.36 -2.65 5.63
CA HIS A 42 8.73 -2.69 4.32
C HIS A 42 8.72 -4.13 3.78
N PHE A 43 7.54 -4.64 3.41
CA PHE A 43 7.40 -5.95 2.77
C PHE A 43 6.31 -5.93 1.71
N LEU A 44 6.65 -6.30 0.46
CA LEU A 44 5.73 -6.35 -0.69
C LEU A 44 4.88 -5.08 -0.87
N GLY A 45 5.46 -3.90 -0.59
CA GLY A 45 4.78 -2.62 -0.73
C GLY A 45 3.85 -2.25 0.43
N PHE A 46 3.89 -2.97 1.54
CA PHE A 46 3.22 -2.66 2.82
C PHE A 46 4.23 -2.41 3.92
N ILE A 47 3.77 -1.81 5.01
CA ILE A 47 4.51 -1.78 6.27
C ILE A 47 4.00 -2.93 7.13
N VAL A 48 4.90 -3.75 7.65
CA VAL A 48 4.56 -4.79 8.63
C VAL A 48 5.11 -4.34 9.96
N THR A 49 4.25 -4.30 10.98
CA THR A 49 4.60 -3.93 12.35
C THR A 49 4.15 -5.01 13.33
N GLN A 50 4.39 -4.78 14.62
CA GLN A 50 3.84 -5.61 15.68
C GLN A 50 2.30 -5.62 15.65
N ARG A 51 1.66 -4.48 15.33
CA ARG A 51 0.20 -4.30 15.30
C ARG A 51 -0.45 -5.00 14.11
N GLY A 52 0.28 -5.17 13.01
CA GLY A 52 -0.22 -5.87 11.84
C GLY A 52 0.37 -5.35 10.54
N ILE A 53 -0.47 -5.30 9.49
CA ILE A 53 -0.10 -4.73 8.21
C ILE A 53 -0.67 -3.32 8.13
N GLU A 54 0.19 -2.35 7.93
CA GLU A 54 -0.13 -0.93 7.88
C GLU A 54 0.01 -0.39 6.45
N ALA A 55 -0.67 0.73 6.21
CA ALA A 55 -0.60 1.42 4.93
C ALA A 55 0.79 2.03 4.76
N ASN A 56 1.30 2.05 3.53
CA ASN A 56 2.61 2.66 3.28
C ASN A 56 2.45 4.19 3.22
N PRO A 57 3.08 4.96 4.13
CA PRO A 57 2.97 6.42 4.15
C PRO A 57 3.44 7.07 2.85
N LEU A 58 4.42 6.46 2.15
CA LEU A 58 4.90 6.95 0.86
C LEU A 58 3.81 6.86 -0.22
N LYS A 59 3.02 5.78 -0.23
CA LYS A 59 1.91 5.65 -1.19
C LYS A 59 0.80 6.67 -0.92
N ILE A 60 0.52 6.92 0.36
CA ILE A 60 -0.45 7.94 0.78
C ILE A 60 0.05 9.33 0.37
N LYS A 61 1.32 9.65 0.66
CA LYS A 61 1.93 10.93 0.31
C LYS A 61 1.88 11.20 -1.19
N VAL A 62 2.13 10.18 -2.02
CA VAL A 62 2.03 10.31 -3.49
C VAL A 62 0.62 10.67 -3.95
N ILE A 63 -0.44 10.19 -3.29
CA ILE A 63 -1.82 10.56 -3.62
C ILE A 63 -2.14 11.96 -3.09
N HIS A 64 -1.68 12.29 -1.89
CA HIS A 64 -1.86 13.60 -1.28
C HIS A 64 -1.26 14.71 -2.15
N ASP A 65 -0.02 14.54 -2.59
CA ASP A 65 0.75 15.52 -3.36
C ASP A 65 0.33 15.56 -4.85
N MET A 66 -0.52 14.63 -5.28
CA MET A 66 -1.02 14.55 -6.66
C MET A 66 -1.95 15.73 -6.97
N LYS A 67 -1.79 16.37 -8.12
CA LYS A 67 -2.77 17.35 -8.63
C LYS A 67 -4.04 16.65 -9.11
N ALA A 68 -5.12 17.40 -9.29
CA ALA A 68 -6.33 16.88 -9.91
C ALA A 68 -5.98 16.33 -11.32
N PRO A 69 -6.43 15.10 -11.66
CA PRO A 69 -6.21 14.53 -12.99
C PRO A 69 -6.75 15.42 -14.11
N GLY A 70 -5.88 15.75 -15.07
CA GLY A 70 -6.22 16.53 -16.26
C GLY A 70 -6.61 15.68 -17.46
N ASP A 71 -6.35 14.37 -17.43
CA ASP A 71 -6.69 13.44 -18.50
C ASP A 71 -7.01 12.02 -17.98
N ILE A 72 -7.44 11.14 -18.87
CA ILE A 72 -7.80 9.74 -18.55
C ILE A 72 -6.60 8.94 -18.06
N ASN A 73 -5.39 9.18 -18.59
CA ASN A 73 -4.20 8.47 -18.17
C ASN A 73 -3.86 8.81 -16.71
N GLU A 74 -4.02 10.07 -16.31
CA GLU A 74 -3.86 10.50 -14.93
C GLU A 74 -4.95 9.92 -14.02
N VAL A 75 -6.20 9.76 -14.50
CA VAL A 75 -7.23 9.03 -13.74
C VAL A 75 -6.89 7.54 -13.61
N GLN A 76 -6.32 6.91 -14.63
CA GLN A 76 -5.84 5.53 -14.55
C GLN A 76 -4.70 5.40 -13.54
N GLN A 77 -3.76 6.35 -13.53
CA GLN A 77 -2.70 6.41 -12.52
C GLN A 77 -3.27 6.57 -11.11
N LEU A 78 -4.25 7.47 -10.92
CA LEU A 78 -4.93 7.67 -9.65
C LEU A 78 -5.59 6.36 -9.18
N THR A 79 -6.43 5.75 -10.01
CA THR A 79 -7.13 4.50 -9.66
C THR A 79 -6.15 3.36 -9.36
N GLY A 80 -5.03 3.25 -10.09
CA GLY A 80 -3.97 2.28 -9.80
C GLY A 80 -3.30 2.53 -8.44
N ARG A 81 -3.02 3.80 -8.09
CA ARG A 81 -2.44 4.18 -6.79
C ARG A 81 -3.40 3.89 -5.63
N ILE A 82 -4.69 4.21 -5.78
CA ILE A 82 -5.71 3.95 -4.76
C ILE A 82 -5.96 2.44 -4.62
N ALA A 83 -5.93 1.67 -5.72
CA ALA A 83 -6.09 0.22 -5.67
C ALA A 83 -5.02 -0.46 -4.80
N ALA A 84 -3.79 0.07 -4.79
CA ALA A 84 -2.72 -0.41 -3.91
C ALA A 84 -2.98 -0.16 -2.40
N LEU A 85 -3.97 0.69 -2.07
CA LEU A 85 -4.43 1.03 -0.73
C LEU A 85 -5.85 0.54 -0.42
N ASN A 86 -6.49 -0.20 -1.34
CA ASN A 86 -7.91 -0.58 -1.25
C ASN A 86 -8.31 -1.20 0.11
N ARG A 87 -7.46 -2.02 0.71
CA ARG A 87 -7.68 -2.69 1.99
C ARG A 87 -7.77 -1.73 3.18
N PHE A 88 -7.28 -0.50 3.02
CA PHE A 88 -7.25 0.55 4.04
C PHE A 88 -8.29 1.64 3.77
N ILE A 89 -9.14 1.48 2.76
CA ILE A 89 -10.16 2.46 2.41
C ILE A 89 -11.53 1.82 2.64
N SER A 90 -12.20 2.25 3.71
CA SER A 90 -13.58 1.81 3.95
C SER A 90 -14.49 2.26 2.80
N ASN A 91 -15.41 1.39 2.39
CA ASN A 91 -16.29 1.59 1.24
C ASN A 91 -15.53 2.03 -0.03
N TYR A 92 -14.35 1.43 -0.29
CA TYR A 92 -13.50 1.75 -1.45
C TYR A 92 -14.27 1.86 -2.78
N ALA A 93 -15.20 0.93 -3.03
CA ALA A 93 -15.97 0.90 -4.27
C ALA A 93 -16.83 2.17 -4.45
N GLU A 94 -17.45 2.62 -3.36
CA GLU A 94 -18.26 3.84 -3.33
C GLU A 94 -17.39 5.08 -3.49
N LYS A 95 -16.30 5.17 -2.71
CA LYS A 95 -15.36 6.31 -2.74
C LYS A 95 -14.62 6.45 -4.08
N SER A 96 -14.47 5.35 -4.82
CA SER A 96 -13.78 5.33 -6.12
C SER A 96 -14.74 5.32 -7.32
N LEU A 97 -16.07 5.30 -7.08
CA LEU A 97 -17.09 5.14 -8.11
C LEU A 97 -16.99 6.23 -9.19
N LEU A 98 -16.79 7.47 -8.77
CA LEU A 98 -16.71 8.61 -9.68
C LEU A 98 -15.51 8.50 -10.61
N PHE A 99 -14.33 8.09 -10.11
CA PHE A 99 -13.15 7.88 -10.93
C PHE A 99 -13.37 6.77 -11.97
N PHE A 100 -14.02 5.66 -11.59
CA PHE A 100 -14.35 4.59 -12.54
C PHE A 100 -15.37 5.03 -13.59
N LYS A 101 -16.34 5.87 -13.23
CA LYS A 101 -17.28 6.45 -14.20
C LYS A 101 -16.56 7.34 -15.20
N THR A 102 -15.61 8.16 -14.75
CA THR A 102 -14.78 9.01 -15.62
C THR A 102 -13.94 8.19 -16.59
N LEU A 103 -13.35 7.07 -16.14
CA LEU A 103 -12.61 6.16 -17.02
C LEU A 103 -13.47 5.54 -18.12
N ARG A 104 -14.74 5.23 -17.85
CA ARG A 104 -15.66 4.69 -18.87
C ARG A 104 -16.03 5.71 -19.95
N LYS A 105 -15.94 7.01 -19.65
CA LYS A 105 -16.21 8.11 -20.57
C LYS A 105 -14.96 8.58 -21.33
N ALA A 106 -14.07 7.65 -21.69
CA ALA A 106 -12.76 7.99 -22.28
C ALA A 106 -12.82 8.87 -23.55
N LYS A 107 -13.92 8.84 -24.32
CA LYS A 107 -14.06 9.72 -25.50
C LYS A 107 -14.48 11.16 -25.16
N ASN A 108 -15.17 11.35 -24.02
CA ASN A 108 -15.71 12.63 -23.55
C ASN A 108 -15.25 12.83 -22.10
N PHE A 109 -13.93 12.85 -21.89
CA PHE A 109 -13.37 13.04 -20.57
C PHE A 109 -13.79 14.40 -20.00
N GLU A 110 -14.33 14.37 -18.79
CA GLU A 110 -14.66 15.57 -18.04
C GLU A 110 -14.35 15.28 -16.56
N TRP A 111 -13.48 16.11 -15.98
CA TRP A 111 -13.24 16.12 -14.56
C TRP A 111 -14.16 17.14 -13.90
N ASP A 112 -15.35 16.70 -13.52
CA ASP A 112 -16.39 17.56 -12.97
C ASP A 112 -16.16 17.91 -11.49
N ILE A 113 -16.98 18.83 -10.97
CA ILE A 113 -16.95 19.26 -9.57
C ILE A 113 -17.16 18.07 -8.61
N SER A 114 -17.96 17.08 -9.01
CA SER A 114 -18.21 15.88 -8.20
C SER A 114 -16.94 15.03 -8.06
N CYS A 115 -16.19 14.83 -9.15
CA CYS A 115 -14.91 14.13 -9.16
C CYS A 115 -13.87 14.90 -8.32
N GLN A 116 -13.82 16.22 -8.44
CA GLN A 116 -12.91 17.04 -7.64
C GLN A 116 -13.22 16.94 -6.15
N ARG A 117 -14.50 17.04 -5.75
CA ARG A 117 -14.90 16.88 -4.35
C ARG A 117 -14.53 15.50 -3.81
N ALA A 118 -14.83 14.44 -4.56
CA ALA A 118 -14.50 13.08 -4.16
C ALA A 118 -12.99 12.85 -4.02
N PHE A 119 -12.18 13.47 -4.90
CA PHE A 119 -10.72 13.40 -4.82
C PHE A 119 -10.18 14.11 -3.56
N GLU A 120 -10.67 15.30 -3.24
CA GLU A 120 -10.28 16.02 -2.02
C GLU A 120 -10.75 15.31 -0.74
N GLU A 121 -11.96 14.73 -0.74
CA GLU A 121 -12.44 13.90 0.37
C GLU A 121 -11.58 12.66 0.56
N LEU A 122 -11.18 12.00 -0.52
CA LEU A 122 -10.26 10.86 -0.46
C LEU A 122 -8.91 11.26 0.15
N LYS A 123 -8.34 12.39 -0.28
CA LYS A 123 -7.08 12.90 0.30
C LYS A 123 -7.21 13.14 1.80
N LYS A 124 -8.26 13.84 2.23
CA LYS A 124 -8.53 14.10 3.65
C LYS A 124 -8.72 12.81 4.44
N TYR A 125 -9.45 11.85 3.88
CA TYR A 125 -9.64 10.53 4.49
C TYR A 125 -8.30 9.83 4.72
N LEU A 126 -7.43 9.80 3.71
CA LEU A 126 -6.11 9.16 3.81
C LEU A 126 -5.16 9.90 4.77
N GLN A 127 -5.33 11.21 4.95
CA GLN A 127 -4.56 12.02 5.91
C GLN A 127 -5.02 11.89 7.36
N GLY A 128 -6.29 11.55 7.61
CA GLY A 128 -6.89 11.48 8.94
C GLY A 128 -7.03 10.06 9.49
N SER A 129 -6.64 9.06 8.71
CA SER A 129 -6.88 7.66 9.07
C SER A 129 -5.82 7.09 10.01
N PRO A 130 -6.19 6.40 11.10
CA PRO A 130 -5.25 5.94 12.13
C PRO A 130 -4.38 4.74 11.70
N PHE A 131 -4.11 4.57 10.40
CA PHE A 131 -3.32 3.47 9.83
C PHE A 131 -1.80 3.71 9.90
N TRP A 132 -1.36 4.53 10.85
CA TRP A 132 0.04 4.84 11.16
C TRP A 132 0.48 4.31 12.53
#